data_AF-A0A3E2GX31-F1
#
_entry.id   AF-A0A3E2GX31-F1
#
_cell.length_a   1.000
_cell.length_b   1.000
_cell.length_c   1.000
_cell.angle_alpha   90.00
_cell.angle_beta   90.00
_cell.angle_gamma   90.00
#
_symmetry.space_group_name_H-M   'P 1'
#
loop_
_entity.id
_entity.type
_entity.pdbx_description
1 polymer ?
#
loop_
_entity_poly.entity_id
_entity_poly.type
_entity_poly.pdbx_seq_one_letter_code
_entity_poly.pdbx_strand_id
1 'polypeptide(L)'
;MFIAKRRGAQKRHAMGGSYDLHKEIHIMSPLHAEIVRSLVVDFDLPLGIIAKYKPDHPVVKGIDPATLEATTANNTLFMLINAGALQDEITKLTMAAGLPILGSSANLSGTGAKFQFEDVNREILDVADITLDYGLIKFVHSPRTSSAMLDFSGPNVEVVRIGVGYEIIRDHIKRFWNIDLPADPGKEKCPSGHLKLPPPPLKKLERLMAQL
;
A
#
# COMPACT_ATOMS: atom_id res chain seq x y z
N MET A 1 10.30 -10.55 8.32
CA MET A 1 9.97 -9.79 7.08
C MET A 1 11.15 -8.96 6.52
N PHE A 2 11.73 -7.99 7.25
CA PHE A 2 12.81 -7.14 6.70
C PHE A 2 14.04 -7.93 6.26
N ILE A 3 14.48 -8.87 7.09
CA ILE A 3 15.64 -9.75 6.85
C ILE A 3 15.41 -10.62 5.62
N ALA A 4 14.39 -11.49 5.67
CA ALA A 4 14.07 -12.43 4.59
C ALA A 4 13.89 -11.75 3.23
N LYS A 5 13.31 -10.55 3.20
CA LYS A 5 13.06 -9.79 1.97
C LYS A 5 14.20 -8.84 1.59
N ARG A 6 15.27 -8.75 2.38
CA ARG A 6 16.39 -7.80 2.21
C ARG A 6 15.92 -6.36 2.04
N ARG A 7 14.94 -5.95 2.85
CA ARG A 7 14.33 -4.61 2.77
C ARG A 7 15.24 -3.58 3.42
N GLY A 8 15.43 -2.44 2.77
CA GLY A 8 16.11 -1.30 3.38
C GLY A 8 15.28 -0.66 4.50
N ALA A 9 15.97 -0.08 5.49
CA ALA A 9 15.39 0.54 6.68
C ALA A 9 14.53 1.78 6.41
N GLN A 10 14.61 2.36 5.21
CA GLN A 10 13.73 3.44 4.73
C GLN A 10 12.34 2.95 4.30
N LYS A 11 12.17 1.64 4.08
CA LYS A 11 10.88 1.10 3.63
C LYS A 11 9.91 0.99 4.80
N ARG A 12 8.64 1.31 4.54
CA ARG A 12 7.55 1.04 5.49
C ARG A 12 6.80 -0.23 5.12
N HIS A 13 6.15 -0.86 6.09
CA HIS A 13 5.09 -1.82 5.84
C HIS A 13 3.87 -1.09 5.28
N ALA A 14 3.19 -1.75 4.36
CA ALA A 14 1.86 -1.39 3.95
C ALA A 14 0.86 -2.05 4.88
N MET A 15 -0.24 -1.35 5.20
CA MET A 15 -1.42 -2.00 5.75
C MET A 15 -2.28 -2.52 4.58
N GLY A 16 -2.65 -3.79 4.61
CA GLY A 16 -3.76 -4.29 3.82
C GLY A 16 -5.07 -3.96 4.54
N GLY A 17 -6.09 -3.57 3.80
CA GLY A 17 -7.38 -3.25 4.42
C GLY A 17 -8.56 -3.32 3.46
N SER A 18 -9.71 -2.92 3.98
CA SER A 18 -10.96 -2.81 3.26
C SER A 18 -11.41 -1.35 3.24
N TYR A 19 -12.41 -1.05 2.41
CA TYR A 19 -13.01 0.29 2.38
C TYR A 19 -13.60 0.71 3.74
N ASP A 20 -14.20 -0.22 4.48
CA ASP A 20 -14.76 0.05 5.80
C ASP A 20 -13.67 0.40 6.82
N LEU A 21 -12.58 -0.38 6.87
CA LEU A 21 -11.47 -0.11 7.77
C LEU A 21 -10.83 1.24 7.46
N HIS A 22 -10.67 1.56 6.17
CA HIS A 22 -10.20 2.86 5.72
C HIS A 22 -11.04 4.01 6.31
N LYS A 23 -12.37 3.93 6.23
CA LYS A 23 -13.28 4.95 6.78
C LYS A 23 -13.18 5.06 8.30
N GLU A 24 -12.97 3.95 8.98
CA GLU A 24 -12.85 3.93 10.43
C GLU A 24 -11.57 4.62 10.90
N ILE A 25 -10.44 4.39 10.23
CA ILE A 25 -9.14 4.80 10.75
C ILE A 25 -8.56 6.06 10.09
N HIS A 26 -8.76 6.29 8.80
CA HIS A 26 -8.17 7.44 8.11
C HIS A 26 -8.95 8.72 8.42
N ILE A 27 -8.21 9.82 8.53
CA ILE A 27 -8.73 11.17 8.78
C ILE A 27 -8.41 12.02 7.55
N MET A 28 -9.45 12.50 6.88
CA MET A 28 -9.35 13.37 5.70
C MET A 28 -10.59 14.26 5.52
N SER A 29 -10.53 15.19 4.58
CA SER A 29 -11.66 16.06 4.25
C SER A 29 -12.82 15.26 3.62
N PRO A 30 -14.06 15.78 3.69
CA PRO A 30 -15.21 15.15 3.01
C PRO A 30 -14.98 14.95 1.52
N LEU A 31 -14.33 15.91 0.86
CA LEU A 31 -13.97 15.80 -0.56
C LEU A 31 -13.01 14.64 -0.82
N HIS A 32 -11.96 14.49 -0.01
CA HIS A 32 -11.00 13.39 -0.16
C HIS A 32 -11.66 12.03 0.09
N ALA A 33 -12.53 11.94 1.10
CA ALA A 33 -13.29 10.71 1.37
C ALA A 33 -14.22 10.35 0.20
N GLU A 34 -14.85 11.34 -0.44
CA GLU A 34 -15.70 11.12 -1.60
C GLU A 34 -14.92 10.68 -2.84
N ILE A 35 -13.74 11.27 -3.08
CA ILE A 35 -12.83 10.82 -4.15
C ILE A 35 -12.47 9.35 -3.95
N VAL A 36 -12.04 8.97 -2.74
CA VAL A 36 -11.68 7.58 -2.43
C VAL A 36 -12.88 6.66 -2.62
N ARG A 37 -14.06 7.02 -2.08
CA ARG A 37 -15.29 6.23 -2.24
C ARG A 37 -15.59 5.99 -3.71
N SER A 38 -15.61 7.03 -4.51
CA SER A 38 -15.92 6.94 -5.94
C SER A 38 -14.93 6.02 -6.67
N LEU A 39 -13.62 6.24 -6.47
CA LEU A 39 -12.58 5.41 -7.11
C LEU A 39 -12.67 3.93 -6.72
N VAL A 40 -12.93 3.65 -5.45
CA VAL A 40 -12.86 2.30 -4.91
C VAL A 40 -14.18 1.55 -5.03
N VAL A 41 -15.29 2.19 -4.68
CA VAL A 41 -16.62 1.57 -4.61
C VAL A 41 -17.36 1.65 -5.93
N ASP A 42 -17.35 2.82 -6.60
CA ASP A 42 -18.11 2.98 -7.85
C ASP A 42 -17.32 2.48 -9.06
N PHE A 43 -16.02 2.77 -9.10
CA PHE A 43 -15.17 2.45 -10.25
C PHE A 43 -14.35 1.16 -10.07
N ASP A 44 -14.45 0.50 -8.92
CA ASP A 44 -13.80 -0.78 -8.63
C ASP A 44 -12.27 -0.77 -8.92
N LEU A 45 -11.60 0.30 -8.46
CA LEU A 45 -10.15 0.48 -8.62
C LEU A 45 -9.39 0.17 -7.32
N PRO A 46 -8.27 -0.57 -7.39
CA PRO A 46 -7.37 -0.72 -6.27
C PRO A 46 -6.68 0.61 -5.96
N LEU A 47 -6.64 0.99 -4.69
CA LEU A 47 -6.04 2.25 -4.28
C LEU A 47 -5.19 2.11 -3.03
N GLY A 48 -3.94 2.53 -3.13
CA GLY A 48 -3.08 2.81 -1.99
C GLY A 48 -3.33 4.23 -1.47
N ILE A 49 -3.75 4.34 -0.23
CA ILE A 49 -4.17 5.59 0.40
C ILE A 49 -3.19 5.93 1.50
N ILE A 50 -2.62 7.13 1.45
CA ILE A 50 -1.85 7.72 2.55
C ILE A 50 -2.69 8.82 3.16
N ALA A 51 -2.93 8.75 4.46
CA ALA A 51 -3.67 9.79 5.18
C ALA A 51 -3.23 9.82 6.65
N LYS A 52 -3.62 10.89 7.35
CA LYS A 52 -3.59 10.89 8.82
C LYS A 52 -4.50 9.76 9.32
N TYR A 53 -4.23 9.25 10.51
CA TYR A 53 -4.98 8.13 11.08
C TYR A 53 -5.34 8.39 12.54
N LYS A 54 -6.34 7.66 13.05
CA LYS A 54 -6.73 7.68 14.47
C LYS A 54 -5.79 6.77 15.26
N PRO A 55 -4.85 7.32 16.06
CA PRO A 55 -3.90 6.49 16.81
C PRO A 55 -4.58 5.67 17.91
N ASP A 56 -5.74 6.13 18.38
CA ASP A 56 -6.52 5.45 19.42
C ASP A 56 -7.41 4.30 18.92
N HIS A 57 -7.46 4.06 17.61
CA HIS A 57 -8.23 2.97 17.05
C HIS A 57 -7.70 1.61 17.56
N PRO A 58 -8.56 0.65 17.98
CA PRO A 58 -8.11 -0.61 18.55
C PRO A 58 -7.08 -1.35 17.70
N VAL A 59 -7.27 -1.41 16.38
CA VAL A 59 -6.31 -2.08 15.47
C VAL A 59 -4.94 -1.39 15.45
N VAL A 60 -4.90 -0.07 15.62
CA VAL A 60 -3.65 0.70 15.61
C VAL A 60 -2.94 0.55 16.95
N LYS A 61 -3.70 0.62 18.06
CA LYS A 61 -3.19 0.36 19.42
C LYS A 61 -2.65 -1.06 19.60
N GLY A 62 -3.21 -2.02 18.87
CA GLY A 62 -2.74 -3.41 18.86
C GLY A 62 -1.38 -3.61 18.19
N ILE A 63 -0.88 -2.63 17.43
CA ILE A 63 0.44 -2.70 16.79
C ILE A 63 1.50 -2.31 17.81
N ASP A 64 2.52 -3.15 17.99
CA ASP A 64 3.64 -2.81 18.85
C ASP A 64 4.38 -1.54 18.34
N PRO A 65 5.00 -0.75 19.24
CA PRO A 65 5.58 0.53 18.84
C PRO A 65 6.63 0.46 17.73
N ALA A 66 7.44 -0.61 17.66
CA ALA A 66 8.49 -0.73 16.64
C ALA A 66 7.88 -1.07 15.27
N THR A 67 6.87 -1.93 15.24
CA THR A 67 6.12 -2.23 14.01
C THR A 67 5.30 -1.04 13.54
N LEU A 68 4.73 -0.25 14.46
CA LEU A 68 3.99 0.97 14.10
C LEU A 68 4.92 2.03 13.49
N GLU A 69 6.11 2.21 14.08
CA GLU A 69 7.18 3.06 13.52
C GLU A 69 7.59 2.57 12.12
N ALA A 70 7.67 1.25 11.92
CA ALA A 70 7.95 0.64 10.62
C ALA A 70 6.77 0.68 9.63
N THR A 71 5.56 1.07 10.05
CA THR A 71 4.36 1.13 9.20
C THR A 71 3.98 2.58 8.84
N THR A 72 4.37 3.54 9.67
CA THR A 72 3.95 4.95 9.54
C THR A 72 5.11 5.88 9.15
N ALA A 73 4.77 7.02 8.58
CA ALA A 73 5.73 8.11 8.31
C ALA A 73 5.01 9.45 8.36
N ASN A 74 5.63 10.48 8.94
CA ASN A 74 5.07 11.84 8.99
C ASN A 74 3.62 11.91 9.54
N ASN A 75 3.32 11.11 10.56
CA ASN A 75 1.98 10.97 11.14
C ASN A 75 0.90 10.52 10.14
N THR A 76 1.31 9.78 9.11
CA THR A 76 0.40 9.15 8.14
C THR A 76 0.57 7.65 8.14
N LEU A 77 -0.50 6.97 7.74
CA LEU A 77 -0.57 5.53 7.56
C LEU A 77 -0.94 5.25 6.10
N PHE A 78 -0.26 4.26 5.52
CA PHE A 78 -0.58 3.75 4.20
C PHE A 78 -1.51 2.54 4.32
N MET A 79 -2.62 2.54 3.58
CA MET A 79 -3.48 1.38 3.43
C MET A 79 -3.76 1.09 1.95
N LEU A 80 -3.55 -0.15 1.51
CA LEU A 80 -4.03 -0.64 0.23
C LEU A 80 -5.42 -1.23 0.39
N ILE A 81 -6.40 -0.71 -0.34
CA ILE A 81 -7.77 -1.20 -0.36
C ILE A 81 -8.21 -1.60 -1.77
N ASN A 82 -9.24 -2.45 -1.84
CA ASN A 82 -9.77 -3.03 -3.08
C ASN A 82 -8.69 -3.75 -3.93
N ALA A 83 -7.84 -4.55 -3.29
CA ALA A 83 -6.89 -5.41 -3.99
C ALA A 83 -7.48 -6.77 -4.40
N GLY A 84 -8.80 -6.95 -4.25
CA GLY A 84 -9.56 -8.16 -4.57
C GLY A 84 -10.25 -8.77 -3.35
N ALA A 85 -11.27 -9.58 -3.61
CA ALA A 85 -12.17 -10.14 -2.59
C ALA A 85 -11.45 -10.92 -1.47
N LEU A 86 -10.35 -11.61 -1.79
CA LEU A 86 -9.55 -12.32 -0.79
C LEU A 86 -8.96 -11.36 0.26
N GLN A 87 -8.47 -10.18 -0.16
CA GLN A 87 -7.94 -9.20 0.78
C GLN A 87 -9.03 -8.68 1.72
N ASP A 88 -10.24 -8.44 1.19
CA ASP A 88 -11.35 -7.93 1.99
C ASP A 88 -11.81 -8.96 3.03
N GLU A 89 -11.92 -10.24 2.65
CA GLU A 89 -12.28 -11.30 3.59
C GLU A 89 -11.18 -11.54 4.64
N ILE A 90 -9.89 -11.54 4.26
CA ILE A 90 -8.80 -11.62 5.25
C ILE A 90 -8.87 -10.39 6.18
N THR A 91 -9.10 -9.19 5.65
CA THR A 91 -9.24 -7.97 6.48
C THR A 91 -10.37 -8.13 7.48
N LYS A 92 -11.54 -8.60 7.06
CA LYS A 92 -12.68 -8.84 7.94
C LYS A 92 -12.33 -9.81 9.07
N LEU A 93 -11.67 -10.93 8.75
CA LEU A 93 -11.25 -11.92 9.75
C LEU A 93 -10.22 -11.36 10.73
N THR A 94 -9.19 -10.67 10.23
CA THR A 94 -8.13 -10.15 11.10
C THR A 94 -8.65 -9.00 11.96
N MET A 95 -9.54 -8.15 11.43
CA MET A 95 -10.20 -7.10 12.21
C MET A 95 -11.06 -7.67 13.34
N ALA A 96 -11.81 -8.75 13.09
CA ALA A 96 -12.56 -9.46 14.14
C ALA A 96 -11.63 -10.05 15.22
N ALA A 97 -10.40 -10.43 14.85
CA ALA A 97 -9.36 -10.89 15.76
C ALA A 97 -8.55 -9.76 16.42
N GLY A 98 -8.80 -8.49 16.09
CA GLY A 98 -8.01 -7.36 16.57
C GLY A 98 -6.58 -7.30 16.02
N LEU A 99 -6.33 -7.95 14.88
CA LEU A 99 -5.01 -8.04 14.24
C LEU A 99 -4.99 -7.24 12.93
N PRO A 100 -4.01 -6.37 12.71
CA PRO A 100 -3.83 -5.70 11.42
C PRO A 100 -3.12 -6.60 10.40
N ILE A 101 -3.43 -6.41 9.11
CA ILE A 101 -2.67 -6.99 8.02
C ILE A 101 -1.53 -6.03 7.68
N LEU A 102 -0.31 -6.36 8.09
CA LEU A 102 0.88 -5.57 7.78
C LEU A 102 1.80 -6.37 6.87
N GLY A 103 2.26 -5.74 5.79
CA GLY A 103 3.06 -6.46 4.81
C GLY A 103 3.70 -5.61 3.75
N SER A 104 4.16 -6.29 2.72
CA SER A 104 4.65 -5.70 1.48
C SER A 104 4.59 -6.75 0.39
N SER A 105 4.71 -6.33 -0.88
CA SER A 105 4.71 -7.23 -2.03
C SER A 105 5.60 -8.45 -1.82
N ALA A 106 5.13 -9.64 -2.22
CA ALA A 106 5.76 -10.94 -1.96
C ALA A 106 6.98 -11.22 -2.85
N ASN A 107 8.01 -10.38 -2.75
CA ASN A 107 9.24 -10.50 -3.52
C ASN A 107 10.48 -10.05 -2.73
N LEU A 108 11.67 -10.41 -3.22
CA LEU A 108 12.92 -9.83 -2.77
C LEU A 108 12.95 -8.33 -3.08
N SER A 109 13.51 -7.53 -2.18
CA SER A 109 13.58 -6.09 -2.34
C SER A 109 14.25 -5.71 -3.66
N GLY A 110 13.54 -4.95 -4.50
CA GLY A 110 14.05 -4.43 -5.78
C GLY A 110 13.68 -5.26 -7.02
N THR A 111 13.10 -6.46 -6.87
CA THR A 111 12.82 -7.36 -8.01
C THR A 111 11.44 -7.20 -8.64
N GLY A 112 10.69 -6.15 -8.25
CA GLY A 112 9.31 -5.91 -8.65
C GLY A 112 8.28 -6.87 -8.02
N ALA A 113 7.03 -6.43 -7.93
CA ALA A 113 5.92 -7.28 -7.50
C ALA A 113 5.65 -8.40 -8.52
N LYS A 114 5.20 -9.55 -8.03
CA LYS A 114 4.91 -10.76 -8.81
C LYS A 114 3.41 -10.95 -8.93
N PHE A 115 2.98 -11.41 -10.10
CA PHE A 115 1.56 -11.60 -10.43
C PHE A 115 1.16 -13.06 -10.62
N GLN A 116 2.15 -13.94 -10.77
CA GLN A 116 1.99 -15.38 -10.79
C GLN A 116 2.73 -15.97 -9.59
N PHE A 117 2.20 -17.06 -9.06
CA PHE A 117 2.77 -17.70 -7.87
C PHE A 117 4.17 -18.25 -8.16
N GLU A 118 4.36 -18.79 -9.36
CA GLU A 118 5.61 -19.36 -9.86
C GLU A 118 6.73 -18.31 -9.96
N ASP A 119 6.39 -17.03 -10.10
CA ASP A 119 7.36 -15.93 -10.16
C ASP A 119 7.86 -15.49 -8.78
N VAL A 120 7.26 -15.99 -7.69
CA VAL A 120 7.66 -15.65 -6.32
C VAL A 120 9.03 -16.28 -6.02
N ASN A 121 9.94 -15.45 -5.50
CA ASN A 121 11.28 -15.90 -5.14
C ASN A 121 11.23 -17.08 -4.16
N ARG A 122 12.04 -18.11 -4.41
CA ARG A 122 12.07 -19.31 -3.56
C ARG A 122 12.39 -18.98 -2.11
N GLU A 123 13.30 -18.03 -1.88
CA GLU A 123 13.66 -17.53 -0.55
C GLU A 123 12.50 -16.88 0.21
N ILE A 124 11.48 -16.39 -0.51
CA ILE A 124 10.26 -15.85 0.10
C ILE A 124 9.29 -16.99 0.41
N LEU A 125 9.19 -17.99 -0.46
CA LEU A 125 8.35 -19.17 -0.23
C LEU A 125 8.87 -20.00 0.95
N ASP A 126 10.18 -20.18 1.08
CA ASP A 126 10.79 -20.99 2.13
C ASP A 126 10.58 -20.44 3.55
N VAL A 127 10.25 -19.14 3.68
CA VAL A 127 9.98 -18.50 4.98
C VAL A 127 8.49 -18.25 5.22
N ALA A 128 7.62 -18.64 4.29
CA ALA A 128 6.19 -18.41 4.41
C ALA A 128 5.53 -19.54 5.20
N ASP A 129 4.83 -19.20 6.27
CA ASP A 129 4.02 -20.18 7.02
C ASP A 129 2.79 -20.64 6.22
N ILE A 130 2.25 -19.74 5.40
CA ILE A 130 1.06 -19.98 4.57
C ILE A 130 1.30 -19.36 3.20
N THR A 131 0.99 -20.13 2.16
CA THR A 131 0.93 -19.68 0.77
C THR A 131 -0.48 -19.87 0.24
N LEU A 132 -0.98 -18.87 -0.49
CA LEU A 132 -2.28 -18.91 -1.16
C LEU A 132 -2.08 -18.61 -2.63
N ASP A 133 -2.52 -19.54 -3.48
CA ASP A 133 -2.49 -19.39 -4.93
C ASP A 133 -3.89 -19.58 -5.51
N TYR A 134 -4.46 -18.47 -5.98
CA TYR A 134 -5.76 -18.41 -6.65
C TYR A 134 -5.61 -18.02 -8.12
N GLY A 135 -4.40 -18.15 -8.67
CA GLY A 135 -4.08 -17.83 -10.04
C GLY A 135 -3.90 -16.33 -10.31
N LEU A 136 -4.17 -15.94 -11.55
CA LEU A 136 -3.78 -14.66 -12.12
C LEU A 136 -4.60 -13.48 -11.59
N ILE A 137 -3.93 -12.37 -11.26
CA ILE A 137 -4.61 -11.16 -10.80
C ILE A 137 -5.21 -10.32 -11.94
N LYS A 138 -6.29 -9.57 -11.65
CA LYS A 138 -7.07 -8.73 -12.59
C LYS A 138 -6.22 -7.77 -13.45
N PHE A 139 -5.11 -7.26 -12.91
CA PHE A 139 -4.28 -6.23 -13.55
C PHE A 139 -2.91 -6.72 -14.03
N VAL A 140 -2.79 -8.01 -14.35
CA VAL A 140 -1.53 -8.62 -14.78
C VAL A 140 -0.85 -7.90 -15.95
N HIS A 141 -1.64 -7.34 -16.88
CA HIS A 141 -1.13 -6.64 -18.06
C HIS A 141 -0.92 -5.13 -17.85
N SER A 142 -1.03 -4.64 -16.61
CA SER A 142 -0.80 -3.23 -16.32
C SER A 142 0.64 -2.83 -16.66
N PRO A 143 0.86 -1.63 -17.21
CA PRO A 143 2.20 -1.10 -17.42
C PRO A 143 2.95 -0.89 -16.10
N ARG A 144 2.30 -0.99 -14.94
CA ARG A 144 2.91 -0.89 -13.61
C ARG A 144 2.60 -2.16 -12.81
N THR A 145 3.50 -2.58 -11.92
CA THR A 145 3.33 -3.84 -11.16
C THR A 145 2.89 -3.64 -9.71
N SER A 146 3.04 -2.44 -9.16
CA SER A 146 2.67 -2.12 -7.78
C SER A 146 1.46 -1.17 -7.76
N SER A 147 0.67 -1.17 -6.69
CA SER A 147 -0.52 -0.31 -6.58
C SER A 147 -0.21 1.19 -6.72
N ALA A 148 -1.14 1.96 -7.28
CA ALA A 148 -1.05 3.42 -7.20
C ALA A 148 -1.12 3.88 -5.73
N MET A 149 -0.40 4.94 -5.38
CA MET A 149 -0.38 5.50 -4.03
C MET A 149 -0.66 7.01 -4.09
N LEU A 150 -1.77 7.42 -3.46
CA LEU A 150 -2.19 8.81 -3.38
C LEU A 150 -2.19 9.25 -1.90
N ASP A 151 -1.72 10.45 -1.66
CA ASP A 151 -1.67 11.09 -0.34
C ASP A 151 -2.76 12.15 -0.22
N PHE A 152 -3.59 11.96 0.81
CA PHE A 152 -4.75 12.77 1.15
C PHE A 152 -4.58 13.47 2.51
N SER A 153 -3.37 13.46 3.08
CA SER A 153 -3.09 14.04 4.40
C SER A 153 -2.98 15.56 4.40
N GLY A 154 -2.69 16.16 3.24
CA GLY A 154 -2.63 17.60 3.01
C GLY A 154 -3.93 18.17 2.45
N PRO A 155 -3.92 19.46 2.03
CA PRO A 155 -5.08 20.09 1.40
C PRO A 155 -5.30 19.65 -0.06
N ASN A 156 -4.25 19.13 -0.71
CA ASN A 156 -4.28 18.65 -2.10
C ASN A 156 -4.05 17.15 -2.15
N VAL A 157 -4.60 16.49 -3.17
CA VAL A 157 -4.28 15.10 -3.50
C VAL A 157 -2.91 15.04 -4.15
N GLU A 158 -1.98 14.30 -3.55
CA GLU A 158 -0.62 14.17 -4.08
C GLU A 158 -0.31 12.74 -4.51
N VAL A 159 0.27 12.57 -5.69
CA VAL A 159 0.66 11.25 -6.19
C VAL A 159 2.02 10.89 -5.62
N VAL A 160 2.05 9.84 -4.80
CA VAL A 160 3.29 9.30 -4.22
C VAL A 160 3.88 8.24 -5.13
N ARG A 161 3.02 7.39 -5.71
CA ARG A 161 3.43 6.35 -6.65
C ARG A 161 2.43 6.18 -7.77
N ILE A 162 2.93 6.25 -8.99
CA ILE A 162 2.22 5.79 -10.18
C ILE A 162 2.28 4.27 -10.21
N GLY A 163 1.12 3.65 -10.24
CA GLY A 163 0.96 2.21 -10.11
C GLY A 163 -0.14 1.65 -10.98
N VAL A 164 -0.57 0.44 -10.66
CA VAL A 164 -1.67 -0.26 -11.32
C VAL A 164 -2.92 0.62 -11.36
N GLY A 165 -3.53 0.75 -12.53
CA GLY A 165 -4.78 1.49 -12.75
C GLY A 165 -4.65 3.00 -12.66
N TYR A 166 -3.43 3.55 -12.55
CA TYR A 166 -3.21 4.98 -12.37
C TYR A 166 -3.74 5.83 -13.54
N GLU A 167 -3.66 5.32 -14.77
CA GLU A 167 -4.23 5.96 -15.95
C GLU A 167 -5.74 6.18 -15.82
N ILE A 168 -6.45 5.20 -15.24
CA ILE A 168 -7.89 5.27 -14.98
C ILE A 168 -8.16 6.22 -13.82
N ILE A 169 -7.43 6.06 -12.70
CA ILE A 169 -7.53 6.94 -11.52
C ILE A 169 -7.34 8.41 -11.92
N ARG A 170 -6.32 8.70 -12.74
CA ARG A 170 -6.02 10.05 -13.22
C ARG A 170 -7.13 10.62 -14.10
N ASP A 171 -7.67 9.85 -15.05
CA ASP A 171 -8.79 10.31 -15.88
C ASP A 171 -10.02 10.64 -15.01
N HIS A 172 -10.37 9.75 -14.08
CA HIS A 172 -11.54 9.93 -13.22
C HIS A 172 -11.37 11.13 -12.30
N ILE A 173 -10.20 11.28 -11.65
CA ILE A 173 -9.91 12.44 -10.80
C ILE A 173 -10.03 13.75 -11.58
N LYS A 174 -9.51 13.80 -12.80
CA LYS A 174 -9.63 14.98 -13.67
C LYS A 174 -11.08 15.23 -14.09
N ARG A 175 -11.81 14.19 -14.50
CA ARG A 175 -13.16 14.31 -15.04
C ARG A 175 -14.19 14.76 -14.00
N PHE A 176 -14.14 14.20 -12.79
CA PHE A 176 -15.18 14.41 -11.79
C PHE A 176 -14.88 15.53 -10.79
N TRP A 177 -13.59 15.87 -10.59
CA TRP A 177 -13.19 16.93 -9.64
C TRP A 177 -12.29 18.00 -10.24
N ASN A 178 -11.96 17.92 -11.55
CA ASN A 178 -11.06 18.85 -12.23
C ASN A 178 -9.68 19.00 -11.55
N ILE A 179 -9.19 17.94 -10.90
CA ILE A 179 -7.87 17.91 -10.27
C ILE A 179 -6.86 17.33 -11.27
N ASP A 180 -5.81 18.09 -11.56
CA ASP A 180 -4.74 17.65 -12.45
C ASP A 180 -3.68 16.85 -11.70
N LEU A 181 -3.60 15.55 -12.00
CA LEU A 181 -2.53 14.69 -11.51
C LEU A 181 -1.40 14.55 -12.56
N PRO A 182 -0.14 14.34 -12.13
CA PRO A 182 1.00 14.21 -13.05
C PRO A 182 0.82 13.06 -14.04
N ALA A 183 1.36 13.22 -15.24
CA ALA A 183 1.41 12.13 -16.23
C ALA A 183 2.39 11.03 -15.79
N ASP A 184 2.18 9.81 -16.27
CA ASP A 184 3.15 8.73 -16.08
C ASP A 184 4.40 9.00 -16.94
N PRO A 185 5.60 9.18 -16.35
CA PRO A 185 6.85 9.38 -17.10
C PRO A 185 7.33 8.10 -17.82
N GLY A 186 6.68 6.96 -17.61
CA GLY A 186 7.04 5.66 -18.15
C GLY A 186 7.99 4.87 -17.25
N LYS A 187 8.06 3.56 -17.47
CA LYS A 187 8.94 2.64 -16.74
C LYS A 187 10.43 2.94 -16.97
N GLU A 188 10.81 3.37 -18.16
CA GLU A 188 12.21 3.68 -18.47
C GLU A 188 12.76 4.83 -17.63
N LYS A 189 11.96 5.90 -17.46
CA LYS A 189 12.36 7.09 -16.69
C LYS A 189 12.12 6.95 -15.19
N CYS A 190 11.07 6.24 -14.80
CA CYS A 190 10.74 6.01 -13.39
C CYS A 190 10.30 4.55 -13.18
N PRO A 191 11.25 3.59 -13.04
CA PRO A 191 10.91 2.17 -12.94
C PRO A 191 9.98 1.82 -11.77
N SER A 192 10.19 2.47 -10.63
CA SER A 192 9.42 2.23 -9.40
C SER A 192 8.06 2.92 -9.35
N GLY A 193 7.81 3.87 -10.27
CA GLY A 193 6.66 4.77 -10.26
C GLY A 193 6.64 5.78 -9.12
N HIS A 194 7.61 5.77 -8.19
CA HIS A 194 7.61 6.71 -7.06
C HIS A 194 8.00 8.11 -7.55
N LEU A 195 7.16 9.09 -7.22
CA LEU A 195 7.39 10.50 -7.53
C LEU A 195 7.95 11.28 -6.34
N LYS A 196 7.94 10.67 -5.15
CA LYS A 196 8.49 11.24 -3.92
C LYS A 196 9.63 10.39 -3.40
N LEU A 197 10.56 11.05 -2.70
CA LEU A 197 11.61 10.35 -1.97
C LEU A 197 11.00 9.50 -0.85
N PRO A 198 11.57 8.32 -0.57
CA PRO A 198 11.16 7.54 0.59
C PRO A 198 11.43 8.32 1.88
N PRO A 199 10.69 8.02 2.96
CA PRO A 199 11.00 8.60 4.27
C PRO A 199 12.41 8.18 4.72
N PRO A 200 13.02 8.91 5.68
CA PRO A 200 14.35 8.56 6.16
C PRO A 200 14.41 7.13 6.74
N PRO A 201 15.58 6.49 6.69
CA PRO A 201 15.82 5.21 7.34
C PRO A 201 15.46 5.24 8.83
N LEU A 202 14.88 4.14 9.31
CA LEU A 202 14.63 3.96 10.74
C LEU A 202 15.88 3.41 11.41
N LYS A 203 16.47 4.18 12.34
CA LYS A 203 17.72 3.81 13.04
C LYS A 203 17.65 2.44 13.72
N LYS A 204 16.48 2.08 14.27
CA LYS A 204 16.28 0.75 14.89
C LYS A 204 16.40 -0.38 13.87
N LEU A 205 15.87 -0.20 12.66
CA LEU A 205 15.99 -1.17 11.58
C LEU A 205 17.43 -1.24 11.05
N GLU A 206 18.12 -0.11 10.92
CA GLU A 206 19.54 -0.09 10.53
C GLU A 206 20.39 -0.91 11.51
N ARG A 207 20.17 -0.73 12.82
CA ARG A 207 20.85 -1.51 13.86
C ARG A 207 20.52 -3.00 13.76
N LEU A 208 19.25 -3.35 13.60
CA LEU A 208 18.82 -4.74 13.44
C LEU A 208 19.48 -5.40 12.23
N MET A 209 19.56 -4.68 11.11
CA MET A 209 20.16 -5.18 9.87
C MET A 209 21.68 -5.28 9.93
N ALA A 210 22.36 -4.46 10.73
CA ALA A 210 23.81 -4.51 10.90
C ALA A 210 24.30 -5.64 11.82
N GLN A 211 23.40 -6.33 12.51
CA GLN A 211 23.69 -7.43 13.44
C GLN A 211 23.59 -8.82 12.80
N LEU A 212 23.30 -8.89 11.50
CA LEU A 212 23.03 -10.10 10.72
C LEU A 212 24.05 -10.23 9.59
#